data_AF-A0A1Z4IJY9-F1
#
_entry.id   AF-A0A1Z4IJY9-F1
#
_cell.length_a   1.000
_cell.length_b   1.000
_cell.length_c   1.000
_cell.angle_alpha   90.00
_cell.angle_beta   90.00
_cell.angle_gamma   90.00
#
_symmetry.space_group_name_H-M   'P 1'
#
loop_
_entity.id
_entity.type
_entity.pdbx_description
1 polymer ?
#
loop_
_entity_poly.entity_id
_entity_poly.type
_entity_poly.pdbx_seq_one_letter_code
_entity_poly.pdbx_strand_id
1 'polypeptide(L)'
;MQAKSEVIIKFSGSLPEAKPAANKKVEVSLTDQNGVVFTALINAKSWRKAETNTTEFADWAGAISGKLGQRTENGFEVVDAGLQIFEKKAKEPKPDVEAEATGEVTGVAS
;
A
#
# COMPACT_ATOMS: atom_id res chain seq x y z
N MET A 1 6.20 -20.33 -24.84
CA MET A 1 6.65 -19.35 -23.82
C MET A 1 5.48 -19.13 -22.86
N GLN A 2 5.70 -19.16 -21.54
CA GLN A 2 4.65 -18.91 -20.56
C GLN A 2 5.08 -17.78 -19.63
N ALA A 3 4.33 -16.68 -19.63
CA ALA A 3 4.59 -15.55 -18.75
C ALA A 3 3.97 -15.81 -17.36
N LYS A 4 4.61 -15.26 -16.32
CA LYS A 4 4.10 -15.30 -14.94
C LYS A 4 3.72 -13.88 -14.54
N SER A 5 2.53 -13.71 -13.97
CA SER A 5 2.04 -12.43 -13.49
C SER A 5 2.07 -12.39 -11.98
N GLU A 6 2.64 -11.31 -11.43
CA GLU A 6 2.68 -11.02 -10.00
C GLU A 6 2.12 -9.61 -9.76
N VAL A 7 1.58 -9.40 -8.57
CA VAL A 7 0.94 -8.13 -8.19
C VAL A 7 1.34 -7.75 -6.77
N ILE A 8 1.48 -6.44 -6.55
CA ILE A 8 1.67 -5.83 -5.22
C ILE A 8 0.64 -4.72 -5.10
N ILE A 9 -0.32 -4.88 -4.20
CA ILE A 9 -1.33 -3.87 -3.90
C ILE A 9 -0.94 -3.17 -2.59
N LYS A 10 -0.69 -1.86 -2.68
CA LYS A 10 -0.30 -1.02 -1.55
C LYS A 10 -1.53 -0.30 -0.98
N PHE A 11 -1.58 -0.17 0.33
CA PHE A 11 -2.66 0.51 1.04
C PHE A 11 -2.13 1.22 2.29
N SER A 12 -2.90 2.13 2.86
CA SER A 12 -2.56 2.83 4.10
C SER A 12 -3.83 3.39 4.73
N GLY A 13 -3.75 3.85 5.98
CA GLY A 13 -4.87 4.46 6.70
C GLY A 13 -5.69 3.45 7.49
N SER A 14 -6.14 2.36 6.84
CA SER A 14 -6.84 1.27 7.52
C SER A 14 -6.50 -0.09 6.91
N LEU A 15 -6.61 -1.15 7.72
CA LEU A 15 -6.55 -2.51 7.20
C LEU A 15 -7.77 -2.78 6.28
N PRO A 16 -7.62 -3.62 5.24
CA PRO A 16 -8.74 -4.01 4.40
C PRO A 16 -9.76 -4.88 5.14
N GLU A 17 -10.92 -5.12 4.52
CA GLU A 17 -11.93 -6.02 5.06
C GLU A 17 -11.37 -7.44 5.14
N ALA A 18 -11.59 -8.09 6.29
CA ALA A 18 -11.08 -9.42 6.57
C ALA A 18 -12.15 -10.33 7.19
N LYS A 19 -12.20 -11.58 6.74
CA LYS A 19 -13.11 -12.62 7.25
C LYS A 19 -12.31 -13.87 7.65
N PRO A 20 -12.63 -14.51 8.78
CA PRO A 20 -12.02 -15.79 9.14
C PRO A 20 -12.24 -16.82 8.03
N ALA A 21 -11.18 -17.55 7.68
CA ALA A 21 -11.24 -18.63 6.70
C ALA A 21 -10.69 -19.93 7.29
N ALA A 22 -10.93 -21.04 6.61
CA ALA A 22 -10.41 -22.34 7.00
C ALA A 22 -8.86 -22.37 7.01
N ASN A 23 -8.29 -23.41 7.61
CA ASN A 23 -6.86 -23.71 7.55
C ASN A 23 -5.93 -22.60 8.09
N LYS A 24 -6.34 -21.93 9.17
CA LYS A 24 -5.58 -20.85 9.82
C LYS A 24 -5.28 -19.69 8.84
N LYS A 25 -6.21 -19.41 7.94
CA LYS A 25 -6.15 -18.29 7.02
C LYS A 25 -7.22 -17.24 7.34
N VAL A 26 -7.03 -16.06 6.79
CA VAL A 26 -7.98 -14.95 6.78
C VAL A 26 -8.16 -14.57 5.32
N GLU A 27 -9.40 -14.49 4.88
CA GLU A 27 -9.72 -13.96 3.57
C GLU A 27 -9.78 -12.44 3.67
N VAL A 28 -9.05 -11.76 2.79
CA VAL A 28 -8.93 -10.30 2.78
C VAL A 28 -9.38 -9.80 1.42
N SER A 29 -10.19 -8.74 1.41
CA SER A 29 -10.66 -8.07 0.19
C SER A 29 -10.28 -6.59 0.21
N LEU A 30 -9.76 -6.10 -0.92
CA LEU A 30 -9.37 -4.72 -1.11
C LEU A 30 -9.69 -4.26 -2.53
N THR A 31 -10.14 -3.02 -2.67
CA THR A 31 -10.47 -2.41 -3.97
C THR A 31 -9.42 -1.36 -4.29
N ASP A 32 -8.86 -1.39 -5.50
CA ASP A 32 -7.89 -0.39 -5.96
C ASP A 32 -8.57 0.89 -6.46
N GLN A 33 -7.76 1.88 -6.84
CA GLN A 33 -8.25 3.15 -7.41
C GLN A 33 -9.05 3.02 -8.71
N ASN A 34 -9.00 1.87 -9.38
CA ASN A 34 -9.73 1.59 -10.63
C ASN A 34 -11.03 0.80 -10.37
N GLY A 35 -11.38 0.52 -9.12
CA GLY A 35 -12.53 -0.31 -8.77
C GLY A 35 -12.29 -1.82 -8.92
N VAL A 36 -11.05 -2.27 -9.09
CA VAL A 36 -10.70 -3.70 -9.19
C VAL A 36 -10.60 -4.30 -7.79
N VAL A 37 -11.36 -5.36 -7.54
CA VAL A 37 -11.37 -6.08 -6.26
C VAL A 37 -10.33 -7.19 -6.27
N PHE A 38 -9.41 -7.14 -5.32
CA PHE A 38 -8.43 -8.20 -5.07
C PHE A 38 -8.82 -8.99 -3.82
N THR A 39 -8.89 -10.32 -3.95
CA THR A 39 -9.18 -11.22 -2.84
C THR A 39 -7.97 -12.11 -2.57
N ALA A 40 -7.56 -12.20 -1.30
CA ALA A 40 -6.35 -12.91 -0.89
C ALA A 40 -6.59 -13.77 0.35
N LEU A 41 -6.05 -14.99 0.37
CA LEU A 41 -6.01 -15.83 1.56
C LEU A 41 -4.67 -15.68 2.27
N ILE A 42 -4.67 -14.94 3.38
CA ILE A 42 -3.48 -14.57 4.14
C ILE A 42 -3.35 -15.47 5.37
N ASN A 43 -2.12 -15.83 5.75
CA ASN A 43 -1.89 -16.57 6.99
C ASN A 43 -2.40 -15.77 8.21
N ALA A 44 -3.19 -16.39 9.09
CA ALA A 44 -3.80 -15.70 10.22
C ALA A 44 -2.78 -15.19 11.26
N LYS A 45 -1.55 -15.73 11.28
CA LYS A 45 -0.43 -15.17 12.07
C LYS A 45 0.06 -13.85 11.49
N SER A 46 0.20 -13.78 10.16
CA SER A 46 0.60 -12.56 9.46
C SER A 46 -0.45 -11.47 9.59
N TRP A 47 -1.74 -11.84 9.53
CA TRP A 47 -2.85 -10.91 9.78
C TRP A 47 -2.79 -10.31 11.19
N ARG A 48 -2.68 -11.14 12.23
CA ARG A 48 -2.54 -10.64 13.62
C ARG A 48 -1.33 -9.74 13.82
N LYS A 49 -0.20 -10.07 13.18
CA LYS A 49 0.99 -9.20 13.21
C LYS A 49 0.71 -7.85 12.55
N ALA A 50 -0.05 -7.82 11.45
CA ALA A 50 -0.45 -6.58 10.82
C ALA A 50 -1.36 -5.75 11.73
N GLU A 51 -2.36 -6.37 12.38
CA GLU A 51 -3.21 -5.69 13.38
C GLU A 51 -2.36 -5.01 14.46
N THR A 52 -1.44 -5.76 15.09
CA THR A 52 -0.51 -5.20 16.10
C THR A 52 0.31 -4.04 15.53
N ASN A 53 0.98 -4.23 14.38
CA ASN A 53 1.79 -3.18 13.77
C ASN A 53 0.99 -1.90 13.48
N THR A 54 -0.25 -2.02 12.99
CA THR A 54 -1.09 -0.86 12.67
C THR A 54 -1.59 -0.11 13.91
N THR A 55 -1.59 -0.76 15.08
CA THR A 55 -1.88 -0.11 16.37
C THR A 55 -0.66 0.54 17.01
N GLU A 56 0.55 0.04 16.70
CA GLU A 56 1.80 0.53 17.28
C GLU A 56 2.45 1.65 16.44
N PHE A 57 2.27 1.64 15.12
CA PHE A 57 2.90 2.61 14.22
C PHE A 57 2.05 3.88 14.07
N ALA A 58 2.65 5.04 14.30
CA ALA A 58 1.98 6.34 14.16
C ALA A 58 1.58 6.65 12.71
N ASP A 59 2.44 6.30 11.73
CA ASP A 59 2.14 6.33 10.30
C ASP A 59 2.71 5.06 9.65
N TRP A 60 1.95 4.46 8.73
CA TRP A 60 2.31 3.20 8.12
C TRP A 60 1.77 3.06 6.71
N ALA A 61 2.39 2.13 5.97
CA ALA A 61 1.88 1.62 4.70
C ALA A 61 1.88 0.09 4.73
N GLY A 62 0.85 -0.50 4.12
CA GLY A 62 0.71 -1.93 3.94
C GLY A 62 0.90 -2.35 2.49
N ALA A 63 1.31 -3.60 2.29
CA ALA A 63 1.36 -4.23 0.99
C ALA A 63 0.85 -5.67 1.08
N ILE A 64 -0.06 -6.02 0.18
CA ILE A 64 -0.42 -7.42 -0.12
C ILE A 64 0.20 -7.77 -1.47
N SER A 65 0.99 -8.83 -1.50
CA SER A 65 1.73 -9.26 -2.69
C SER A 65 1.57 -10.74 -2.95
N GLY A 66 1.53 -11.13 -4.22
CA GLY A 66 1.48 -12.53 -4.62
C GLY A 66 1.38 -12.68 -6.14
N LYS A 67 1.04 -13.90 -6.57
CA LYS A 67 0.79 -14.20 -7.99
C LYS A 67 -0.62 -13.76 -8.35
N LEU A 68 -0.79 -13.19 -9.55
CA LEU A 68 -2.11 -12.84 -10.06
C LEU A 68 -2.83 -14.14 -10.45
N GLY A 69 -3.88 -14.47 -9.70
CA GLY A 69 -4.65 -15.69 -9.83
C GLY A 69 -5.79 -15.56 -10.82
N GLN A 70 -6.86 -16.34 -10.57
CA GLN A 70 -8.03 -16.35 -11.44
C GLN A 70 -8.75 -15.00 -11.40
N ARG A 71 -9.32 -14.63 -12.55
CA ARG A 71 -10.25 -13.52 -12.64
C ARG A 71 -11.56 -13.88 -11.94
N THR A 72 -12.05 -12.99 -11.11
CA THR A 72 -13.36 -13.07 -10.46
C THR A 72 -14.34 -12.15 -11.17
N GLU A 73 -15.60 -12.07 -10.70
CA GLU A 73 -16.60 -11.15 -11.26
C GLU A 73 -16.11 -9.68 -11.25
N ASN A 74 -15.46 -9.27 -10.16
CA ASN A 74 -15.10 -7.87 -9.90
C ASN A 74 -13.58 -7.61 -9.84
N GLY A 75 -12.75 -8.62 -10.11
CA GLY A 75 -11.29 -8.44 -10.16
C GLY A 75 -10.51 -9.74 -10.19
N PHE A 76 -9.60 -9.95 -9.24
CA PHE A 76 -8.64 -11.07 -9.29
C PHE A 76 -8.35 -11.67 -7.91
N GLU A 77 -8.06 -12.97 -7.90
CA GLU A 77 -7.42 -13.59 -6.75
C GLU A 77 -5.93 -13.25 -6.67
N VAL A 78 -5.40 -13.16 -5.45
CA VAL A 78 -3.96 -13.09 -5.19
C VAL A 78 -3.53 -14.40 -4.56
N VAL A 79 -2.80 -15.20 -5.32
CA VAL A 79 -2.35 -16.54 -4.92
C VAL A 79 -1.01 -16.45 -4.21
N ASP A 80 -0.79 -17.32 -3.22
CA ASP A 80 0.39 -17.31 -2.35
C ASP A 80 0.64 -15.95 -1.68
N ALA A 81 -0.45 -15.30 -1.27
CA ALA A 81 -0.42 -13.93 -0.78
C ALA A 81 0.37 -13.77 0.54
N GLY A 82 1.22 -12.75 0.56
CA GLY A 82 1.90 -12.22 1.74
C GLY A 82 1.33 -10.86 2.15
N LEU A 83 1.44 -10.53 3.45
CA LEU A 83 1.07 -9.24 4.02
C LEU A 83 2.26 -8.64 4.77
N GLN A 84 2.57 -7.38 4.48
CA GLN A 84 3.61 -6.63 5.15
C GLN A 84 3.11 -5.23 5.52
N ILE A 85 3.39 -4.81 6.76
CA ILE A 85 3.15 -3.45 7.26
C ILE A 85 4.51 -2.80 7.52
N PHE A 86 4.70 -1.59 7.00
CA PHE A 86 5.90 -0.79 7.11
C PHE A 86 5.57 0.49 7.87
N GLU A 87 6.34 0.80 8.91
CA GLU A 87 6.28 2.10 9.57
C GLU A 87 6.88 3.17 8.64
N LYS A 88 6.15 4.26 8.42
CA LYS A 88 6.68 5.43 7.72
C LYS A 88 7.39 6.29 8.75
N LYS A 89 8.72 6.33 8.67
CA LYS A 89 9.48 7.35 9.40
C LYS A 89 9.24 8.70 8.73
N ALA A 90 8.94 9.71 9.54
CA ALA A 90 8.88 11.08 9.08
C ALA A 90 10.17 11.39 8.33
N LYS A 91 10.06 11.81 7.06
CA LYS A 91 11.17 12.51 6.42
C LYS A 91 11.32 13.81 7.20
N GLU A 92 12.46 14.01 7.84
CA GLU A 92 12.85 15.36 8.26
C GLU A 92 12.64 16.28 7.06
N PRO A 93 11.94 17.42 7.22
CA PRO A 93 11.80 18.38 6.14
C PRO A 93 13.22 18.70 5.68
N LYS A 94 13.51 18.43 4.39
CA LYS A 94 14.70 19.02 3.78
C LYS A 94 14.55 20.52 3.99
N PRO A 95 15.56 21.23 4.51
CA PRO A 95 15.48 22.69 4.52
C PRO A 95 15.28 23.13 3.07
N ASP A 96 14.09 23.65 2.78
CA ASP A 96 13.84 24.46 1.60
C ASP A 96 14.88 25.58 1.68
N VAL A 97 15.88 25.52 0.80
CA VAL A 97 16.76 26.64 0.55
C VAL A 97 15.87 27.65 -0.18
N GLU A 98 15.28 28.52 0.63
CA GLU A 98 14.57 29.71 0.23
C GLU A 98 15.49 30.49 -0.72
N ALA A 99 15.18 30.41 -2.02
CA ALA A 99 15.82 31.21 -3.03
C ALA A 99 15.30 32.65 -2.89
N GLU A 100 15.87 33.38 -1.93
CA GLU A 100 15.87 34.83 -1.93
C GLU A 100 16.72 35.31 -3.11
N ALA A 101 16.06 35.56 -4.25
CA ALA A 101 16.60 36.42 -5.31
C ALA A 101 15.78 37.72 -5.33
N THR A 102 15.93 38.52 -4.27
CA THR A 102 15.59 39.94 -4.29
C THR A 102 16.71 40.65 -5.03
N GLY A 103 16.42 41.17 -6.23
CA GLY A 103 17.38 41.87 -7.07
C GLY A 103 16.65 42.71 -8.11
N GLU A 104 15.85 43.65 -7.63
CA GLU A 104 15.33 44.78 -8.39
C GLU A 104 16.51 45.62 -8.92
N VAL A 105 16.67 45.70 -10.25
CA VAL A 105 17.46 46.76 -10.89
C VAL A 105 16.56 47.53 -11.83
N THR A 106 16.22 48.73 -11.39
CA THR A 106 15.52 49.76 -12.14
C THR A 106 16.34 50.17 -13.36
N GLY A 107 15.72 50.11 -14.53
CA GLY A 107 16.25 50.69 -15.76
C GLY A 107 15.17 50.85 -16.80
N VAL A 108 14.49 52.00 -16.81
CA VAL A 108 13.86 52.50 -18.04
C VAL A 108 14.23 53.96 -18.22
N ALA A 109 14.90 54.19 -19.34
CA ALA A 109 15.21 55.49 -19.88
C ALA A 109 13.94 56.19 -20.37
N SER A 110 13.88 57.50 -20.18
CA SER A 110 13.35 58.49 -21.14
C SER A 110 13.81 59.88 -20.70
#